data_AF-A0A5Q0GRG7-F1
#
_entry.id   AF-A0A5Q0GRG7-F1
#
_cell.length_a   1.000
_cell.length_b   1.000
_cell.length_c   1.000
_cell.angle_alpha   90.00
_cell.angle_beta   90.00
_cell.angle_gamma   90.00
#
_symmetry.space_group_name_H-M   'P 1'
#
loop_
_entity.id
_entity.type
_entity.pdbx_description
1 polymer ?
#
loop_
_entity_poly.entity_id
_entity_poly.type
_entity_poly.pdbx_seq_one_letter_code
_entity_poly.pdbx_strand_id
1 'polypeptide(L)'
;MTVVLVGAAQVLPAAALPALRSAAAVYAGKGVDAELLGARPAREWEHTGEPVVLVTTDLREPVAQVFLGRGSEVFAAPGARLLDAVAVMDRLRSPGGCPWDAEQDHKSLRQYLVEETYELLEAIEDGDREAMREELGDVLLQVLFHARIAAEDPDDPFTIDEVAADLVTKLVGRHPHVFAGGDPDVRDATTQQHRWEELKQVEKQRESSLDGVATGQPAIALAAKLVQRATRAGLPVDLLPEGDDTGTTLFAVTAVSKLSGEDPETELRAVARAFASRVRTAERSARATGLTTLTPTDWHTHWPTP
;
A
#
# COMPACT_ATOMS: atom_id res chain seq x y z
N MET A 1 24.67 -23.46 -14.70
CA MET A 1 24.39 -22.14 -15.29
C MET A 1 23.36 -21.48 -14.40
N THR A 2 23.51 -20.18 -14.16
CA THR A 2 22.67 -19.44 -13.22
C THR A 2 22.33 -18.08 -13.81
N VAL A 3 21.10 -17.63 -13.60
CA VAL A 3 20.67 -16.29 -13.96
C VAL A 3 20.42 -15.49 -12.69
N VAL A 4 20.99 -14.30 -12.62
CA VAL A 4 20.73 -13.32 -11.56
C VAL A 4 19.94 -12.20 -12.20
N LEU A 5 18.66 -12.10 -11.82
CA LEU A 5 17.78 -11.03 -12.26
C LEU A 5 17.92 -9.85 -11.29
N VAL A 6 18.33 -8.70 -11.83
CA VAL A 6 18.44 -7.44 -11.11
C VAL A 6 17.42 -6.42 -11.62
N GLY A 7 17.11 -5.43 -10.79
CA GLY A 7 16.34 -4.24 -11.21
C GLY A 7 17.22 -3.19 -11.90
N ALA A 8 16.62 -2.05 -12.24
CA ALA A 8 17.33 -0.85 -12.67
C ALA A 8 18.37 -0.38 -11.62
N ALA A 9 18.05 -0.49 -10.32
CA ALA A 9 18.99 -0.18 -9.23
C ALA A 9 20.10 -1.26 -9.02
N GLN A 10 20.18 -2.27 -9.89
CA GLN A 10 21.20 -3.34 -9.94
C GLN A 10 21.56 -3.98 -8.57
N VAL A 11 20.56 -4.39 -7.79
CA VAL A 11 20.79 -5.12 -6.52
C VAL A 11 21.00 -6.62 -6.75
N LEU A 12 22.16 -7.13 -6.31
CA LEU A 12 22.47 -8.56 -6.34
C LEU A 12 21.91 -9.28 -5.10
N PRO A 13 21.07 -10.33 -5.27
CA PRO A 13 20.59 -11.12 -4.14
C PRO A 13 21.75 -11.89 -3.50
N ALA A 14 21.83 -11.88 -2.16
CA ALA A 14 22.87 -12.60 -1.42
C ALA A 14 22.87 -14.12 -1.72
N ALA A 15 21.72 -14.70 -2.02
CA ALA A 15 21.58 -16.09 -2.43
C ALA A 15 22.35 -16.44 -3.72
N ALA A 16 22.65 -15.45 -4.58
CA ALA A 16 23.46 -15.65 -5.77
C ALA A 16 24.97 -15.68 -5.49
N LEU A 17 25.43 -15.29 -4.29
CA LEU A 17 26.87 -15.21 -3.97
C LEU A 17 27.62 -16.53 -4.17
N PRO A 18 27.09 -17.72 -3.78
CA PRO A 18 27.77 -18.99 -4.06
C PRO A 18 27.94 -19.23 -5.57
N ALA A 19 26.90 -18.98 -6.36
CA ALA A 19 26.95 -19.13 -7.81
C ALA A 19 27.98 -18.17 -8.43
N LEU A 20 27.95 -16.89 -8.04
CA LEU A 20 28.91 -15.87 -8.49
C LEU A 20 30.36 -16.24 -8.16
N ARG A 21 30.63 -16.76 -6.96
CA ARG A 21 31.99 -17.18 -6.55
C ARG A 21 32.50 -18.43 -7.25
N SER A 22 31.60 -19.34 -7.62
CA SER A 22 31.94 -20.62 -8.28
C SER A 22 31.95 -20.53 -9.81
N ALA A 23 31.49 -19.42 -10.37
CA ALA A 23 31.39 -19.24 -11.81
C ALA A 23 32.77 -19.11 -12.46
N ALA A 24 33.00 -19.84 -13.54
CA ALA A 24 34.16 -19.68 -14.42
C ALA A 24 34.16 -18.31 -15.12
N ALA A 25 32.97 -17.75 -15.37
CA ALA A 25 32.77 -16.40 -15.88
C ALA A 25 31.42 -15.82 -15.47
N VAL A 26 31.40 -14.49 -15.27
CA VAL A 26 30.18 -13.70 -15.09
C VAL A 26 29.93 -12.91 -16.38
N TYR A 27 28.68 -12.92 -16.84
CA TYR A 27 28.25 -12.21 -18.02
C TYR A 27 27.23 -11.12 -17.65
N ALA A 28 27.42 -9.91 -18.18
CA ALA A 28 26.48 -8.80 -18.06
C ALA A 28 25.53 -8.78 -19.25
N GLY A 29 24.25 -9.01 -18.97
CA GLY A 29 23.15 -8.95 -19.91
C GLY A 29 22.61 -7.53 -20.10
N LYS A 30 21.43 -7.45 -20.71
CA LYS A 30 20.75 -6.17 -20.94
C LYS A 30 20.53 -5.39 -19.64
N GLY A 31 20.80 -4.09 -19.69
CA GLY A 31 20.58 -3.13 -18.60
C GLY A 31 21.57 -3.25 -17.43
N VAL A 32 22.65 -4.01 -17.62
CA VAL A 32 23.68 -4.26 -16.62
C VAL A 32 25.01 -3.70 -17.12
N ASP A 33 25.71 -2.96 -16.26
CA ASP A 33 27.00 -2.39 -16.59
C ASP A 33 28.10 -3.45 -16.43
N ALA A 34 28.67 -3.87 -17.55
CA ALA A 34 29.69 -4.92 -17.59
C ALA A 34 31.00 -4.50 -16.90
N GLU A 35 31.38 -3.22 -17.00
CA GLU A 35 32.61 -2.71 -16.40
C GLU A 35 32.45 -2.63 -14.88
N LEU A 36 31.32 -2.10 -14.41
CA LEU A 36 31.00 -2.03 -12.98
C LEU A 36 31.03 -3.41 -12.31
N LEU A 37 30.55 -4.45 -13.00
CA LEU A 37 30.51 -5.82 -12.50
C LEU A 37 31.79 -6.63 -12.75
N GLY A 38 32.77 -6.09 -13.49
CA GLY A 38 33.91 -6.88 -13.97
C GLY A 38 33.48 -8.10 -14.80
N ALA A 39 32.36 -7.99 -15.51
CA ALA A 39 31.71 -9.07 -16.23
C ALA A 39 31.96 -8.95 -17.74
N ARG A 40 31.85 -10.08 -18.46
CA ARG A 40 31.92 -10.10 -19.93
C ARG A 40 30.55 -9.74 -20.52
N PRO A 41 30.45 -9.04 -21.65
CA PRO A 41 29.16 -8.82 -22.30
C PRO A 41 28.47 -10.14 -22.63
N ALA A 42 27.17 -10.28 -22.34
CA ALA A 42 26.43 -11.53 -22.58
C ALA A 42 26.46 -11.97 -24.06
N ARG A 43 26.55 -11.03 -25.00
CA ARG A 43 26.72 -11.31 -26.43
C ARG A 43 27.99 -12.09 -26.79
N GLU A 44 28.98 -12.12 -25.89
CA GLU A 44 30.25 -12.85 -26.04
C GLU A 44 30.20 -14.22 -25.34
N TRP A 45 29.04 -14.62 -24.81
CA TRP A 45 28.88 -15.93 -24.22
C TRP A 45 28.88 -17.01 -25.28
N GLU A 46 29.73 -18.02 -25.06
CA GLU A 46 29.77 -19.25 -25.83
C GLU A 46 29.57 -20.45 -24.89
N HIS A 47 28.99 -21.52 -25.42
CA HIS A 47 28.75 -22.71 -24.61
C HIS A 47 30.04 -23.51 -24.40
N THR A 48 30.65 -23.36 -23.22
CA THR A 48 31.89 -24.07 -22.85
C THR A 48 31.67 -25.30 -21.96
N GLY A 49 30.46 -25.46 -21.41
CA GLY A 49 30.14 -26.50 -20.41
C GLY A 49 30.53 -26.14 -18.97
N GLU A 50 31.26 -25.04 -18.77
CA GLU A 50 31.63 -24.53 -17.45
C GLU A 50 30.46 -23.82 -16.74
N PRO A 51 30.46 -23.77 -15.39
CA PRO A 51 29.47 -23.01 -14.65
C PRO A 51 29.68 -21.52 -14.91
N VAL A 52 28.66 -20.85 -15.45
CA VAL A 52 28.65 -19.40 -15.69
C VAL A 52 27.43 -18.75 -15.06
N VAL A 53 27.54 -17.46 -14.75
CA VAL A 53 26.45 -16.63 -14.24
C VAL A 53 26.13 -15.54 -15.25
N LEU A 54 24.86 -15.36 -15.58
CA LEU A 54 24.35 -14.20 -16.30
C LEU A 54 23.69 -13.25 -15.29
N VAL A 55 24.13 -11.99 -15.22
CA VAL A 55 23.46 -10.93 -14.48
C VAL A 55 22.70 -10.07 -15.48
N THR A 56 21.38 -9.93 -15.34
CA THR A 56 20.54 -9.22 -16.32
C THR A 56 19.35 -8.52 -15.69
N THR A 57 18.80 -7.52 -16.37
CA THR A 57 17.50 -6.90 -16.05
C THR A 57 16.33 -7.50 -16.82
N ASP A 58 16.59 -8.29 -17.87
CA ASP A 58 15.58 -8.75 -18.83
C ASP A 58 15.73 -10.25 -19.08
N LEU A 59 14.88 -11.05 -18.42
CA LEU A 59 14.86 -12.50 -18.61
C LEU A 59 14.53 -12.90 -20.05
N ARG A 60 13.96 -12.00 -20.88
CA ARG A 60 13.58 -12.30 -22.26
C ARG A 60 14.73 -12.15 -23.24
N GLU A 61 15.90 -11.68 -22.81
CA GLU A 61 17.05 -11.58 -23.71
C GLU A 61 17.53 -12.97 -24.19
N PRO A 62 18.15 -13.07 -25.38
CA PRO A 62 18.48 -14.37 -25.97
C PRO A 62 19.32 -15.29 -25.06
N VAL A 63 20.34 -14.74 -24.39
CA VAL A 63 21.23 -15.53 -23.51
C VAL A 63 20.48 -16.01 -22.27
N ALA A 64 19.64 -15.17 -21.66
CA ALA A 64 18.79 -15.57 -20.53
C ALA A 64 17.83 -16.68 -20.95
N GLN A 65 17.17 -16.56 -22.10
CA GLN A 65 16.27 -17.60 -22.62
C GLN A 65 16.99 -18.94 -22.86
N VAL A 66 18.24 -18.91 -23.36
CA VAL A 66 19.06 -20.13 -23.50
C VAL A 66 19.37 -20.75 -22.14
N PHE A 67 19.70 -19.94 -21.12
CA PHE A 67 20.02 -20.44 -19.78
C PHE A 67 18.76 -21.04 -19.12
N LEU A 68 17.63 -20.37 -19.23
CA LEU A 68 16.33 -20.82 -18.71
C LEU A 68 15.88 -22.11 -19.38
N GLY A 69 16.01 -22.21 -20.72
CA GLY A 69 15.68 -23.43 -21.46
C GLY A 69 16.54 -24.65 -21.08
N ARG A 70 17.69 -24.42 -20.43
CA ARG A 70 18.58 -25.46 -19.87
C ARG A 70 18.31 -25.74 -18.39
N GLY A 71 17.27 -25.17 -17.80
CA GLY A 71 16.90 -25.36 -16.40
C GLY A 71 17.76 -24.58 -15.41
N SER A 72 18.36 -23.45 -15.82
CA SER A 72 19.15 -22.61 -14.91
C SER A 72 18.28 -22.02 -13.81
N GLU A 73 18.82 -21.96 -12.59
CA GLU A 73 18.18 -21.26 -11.47
C GLU A 73 18.16 -19.74 -11.71
N VAL A 74 17.09 -19.09 -11.28
CA VAL A 74 16.95 -17.63 -11.29
C VAL A 74 16.99 -17.11 -9.86
N PHE A 75 17.99 -16.29 -9.56
CA PHE A 75 18.04 -15.54 -8.32
C PHE A 75 17.53 -14.11 -8.54
N ALA A 76 16.55 -13.69 -7.76
CA ALA A 76 16.05 -12.32 -7.71
C ALA A 76 15.86 -11.90 -6.25
N ALA A 77 16.04 -10.62 -5.94
CA ALA A 77 15.76 -10.09 -4.61
C ALA A 77 14.28 -9.69 -4.49
N PRO A 78 13.50 -10.25 -3.54
CA PRO A 78 12.16 -9.78 -3.26
C PRO A 78 12.18 -8.28 -2.93
N GLY A 79 11.21 -7.54 -3.46
CA GLY A 79 11.12 -6.09 -3.25
C GLY A 79 12.09 -5.23 -4.08
N ALA A 80 13.01 -5.82 -4.88
CA ALA A 80 13.95 -5.04 -5.69
C ALA A 80 13.27 -4.05 -6.66
N ARG A 81 12.04 -4.34 -7.11
CA ARG A 81 11.24 -3.42 -7.95
C ARG A 81 10.83 -2.14 -7.23
N LEU A 82 10.80 -2.12 -5.89
CA LEU A 82 10.60 -0.90 -5.13
C LEU A 82 11.76 0.08 -5.34
N LEU A 83 12.99 -0.42 -5.41
CA LEU A 83 14.18 0.40 -5.68
C LEU A 83 14.15 0.98 -7.10
N ASP A 84 13.61 0.22 -8.06
CA ASP A 84 13.37 0.74 -9.42
C ASP A 84 12.36 1.90 -9.37
N ALA A 85 11.28 1.77 -8.62
CA ALA A 85 10.27 2.83 -8.48
C ALA A 85 10.87 4.09 -7.81
N VAL A 86 11.71 3.93 -6.80
CA VAL A 86 12.46 5.04 -6.18
C VAL A 86 13.33 5.75 -7.21
N ALA A 87 14.12 4.99 -8.00
CA ALA A 87 14.98 5.55 -9.03
C ALA A 87 14.19 6.26 -10.15
N VAL A 88 13.04 5.70 -10.54
CA VAL A 88 12.14 6.32 -11.53
C VAL A 88 11.58 7.64 -11.00
N MET A 89 11.07 7.67 -9.77
CA MET A 89 10.57 8.89 -9.14
C MET A 89 11.64 9.98 -9.05
N ASP A 90 12.85 9.62 -8.62
CA ASP A 90 13.98 10.55 -8.57
C ASP A 90 14.30 11.13 -9.96
N ARG A 91 14.31 10.27 -11.00
CA ARG A 91 14.54 10.72 -12.38
C ARG A 91 13.44 11.63 -12.90
N LEU A 92 12.18 11.35 -12.57
CA LEU A 92 11.02 12.15 -12.99
C LEU A 92 11.06 13.57 -12.42
N ARG A 93 11.45 13.73 -11.14
CA ARG A 93 11.52 15.06 -10.49
C ARG A 93 12.84 15.80 -10.69
N SER A 94 13.93 15.10 -11.00
CA SER A 94 15.24 15.72 -11.23
C SER A 94 15.30 16.54 -12.52
N PRO A 95 16.25 17.48 -12.67
CA PRO A 95 16.43 18.26 -13.89
C PRO A 95 16.48 17.41 -15.17
N GLY A 96 15.72 17.83 -16.19
CA GLY A 96 15.53 17.06 -17.43
C GLY A 96 14.58 15.86 -17.29
N GLY A 97 13.84 15.77 -16.18
CA GLY A 97 12.69 14.90 -15.97
C GLY A 97 11.38 15.51 -16.46
N CYS A 98 10.27 15.14 -15.84
CA CYS A 98 8.93 15.56 -16.21
C CYS A 98 8.58 16.91 -15.55
N PRO A 99 8.17 17.93 -16.32
CA PRO A 99 7.81 19.24 -15.77
C PRO A 99 6.65 19.19 -14.78
N TRP A 100 5.62 18.36 -15.04
CA TRP A 100 4.47 18.23 -14.15
C TRP A 100 4.89 17.63 -12.81
N ASP A 101 5.73 16.59 -12.83
CA ASP A 101 6.20 15.96 -11.59
C ASP A 101 7.05 16.93 -10.78
N ALA A 102 7.90 17.74 -11.41
CA ALA A 102 8.74 18.74 -10.75
C ALA A 102 7.93 19.89 -10.10
N GLU A 103 6.78 20.27 -10.66
CA GLU A 103 5.92 21.34 -10.14
C GLU A 103 5.08 20.92 -8.92
N GLN A 104 4.95 19.61 -8.63
CA GLN A 104 4.11 19.15 -7.52
C GLN A 104 4.72 19.46 -6.15
N ASP A 105 3.84 19.79 -5.20
CA ASP A 105 4.14 19.94 -3.78
C ASP A 105 3.19 19.08 -2.91
N HIS A 106 3.42 19.03 -1.60
CA HIS A 106 2.57 18.25 -0.70
C HIS A 106 1.09 18.67 -0.72
N LYS A 107 0.79 19.93 -1.03
CA LYS A 107 -0.57 20.47 -1.01
C LYS A 107 -1.30 20.15 -2.31
N SER A 108 -0.63 20.20 -3.46
CA SER A 108 -1.20 19.81 -4.75
C SER A 108 -1.50 18.31 -4.80
N LEU A 109 -0.68 17.49 -4.14
CA LEU A 109 -0.85 16.04 -4.12
C LEU A 109 -1.92 15.50 -3.17
N ARG A 110 -2.37 16.31 -2.20
CA ARG A 110 -3.33 15.86 -1.16
C ARG A 110 -4.63 15.29 -1.74
N GLN A 111 -5.09 15.81 -2.88
CA GLN A 111 -6.33 15.38 -3.51
C GLN A 111 -6.15 13.96 -4.06
N TYR A 112 -5.09 13.74 -4.85
CA TYR A 112 -4.77 12.44 -5.41
C TYR A 112 -4.58 11.40 -4.30
N LEU A 113 -3.85 11.71 -3.23
CA LEU A 113 -3.71 10.79 -2.08
C LEU A 113 -5.06 10.32 -1.52
N VAL A 114 -6.05 11.21 -1.42
CA VAL A 114 -7.39 10.85 -0.94
C VAL A 114 -8.14 10.05 -1.99
N GLU A 115 -8.07 10.42 -3.27
CA GLU A 115 -8.67 9.69 -4.39
C GLU A 115 -8.13 8.25 -4.45
N GLU A 116 -6.81 8.04 -4.54
CA GLU A 116 -6.20 6.70 -4.62
C GLU A 116 -6.53 5.84 -3.38
N THR A 117 -6.69 6.47 -2.22
CA THR A 117 -7.10 5.75 -1.00
C THR A 117 -8.53 5.20 -1.13
N TYR A 118 -9.44 5.96 -1.74
CA TYR A 118 -10.82 5.52 -1.96
C TYR A 118 -10.95 4.56 -3.12
N GLU A 119 -10.14 4.71 -4.17
CA GLU A 119 -10.10 3.77 -5.30
C GLU A 119 -9.57 2.42 -4.82
N LEU A 120 -8.50 2.39 -4.00
CA LEU A 120 -8.04 1.18 -3.34
C LEU A 120 -9.12 0.57 -2.44
N LEU A 121 -9.81 1.39 -1.65
CA LEU A 121 -10.90 0.91 -0.79
C LEU A 121 -12.02 0.28 -1.60
N GLU A 122 -12.42 0.90 -2.72
CA GLU A 122 -13.41 0.37 -3.64
C GLU A 122 -12.95 -0.97 -4.26
N ALA A 123 -11.71 -1.06 -4.72
CA ALA A 123 -11.17 -2.31 -5.27
C ALA A 123 -11.18 -3.45 -4.25
N ILE A 124 -10.94 -3.16 -2.97
CA ILE A 124 -11.07 -4.14 -1.87
C ILE A 124 -12.53 -4.54 -1.65
N GLU A 125 -13.44 -3.57 -1.60
CA GLU A 125 -14.89 -3.79 -1.40
C GLU A 125 -15.48 -4.65 -2.54
N ASP A 126 -15.04 -4.44 -3.78
CA ASP A 126 -15.50 -5.16 -4.97
C ASP A 126 -14.78 -6.51 -5.18
N GLY A 127 -13.71 -6.78 -4.43
CA GLY A 127 -12.90 -7.99 -4.58
C GLY A 127 -12.13 -8.06 -5.91
N ASP A 128 -11.94 -6.92 -6.58
CA ASP A 128 -11.21 -6.83 -7.85
C ASP A 128 -9.71 -6.87 -7.59
N ARG A 129 -9.09 -8.02 -7.91
CA ARG A 129 -7.66 -8.27 -7.68
C ARG A 129 -6.75 -7.51 -8.65
N GLU A 130 -7.24 -7.19 -9.84
CA GLU A 130 -6.45 -6.46 -10.82
C GLU A 130 -6.42 -4.98 -10.44
N ALA A 131 -7.59 -4.38 -10.22
CA ALA A 131 -7.71 -3.01 -9.73
C ALA A 131 -6.97 -2.85 -8.39
N MET A 132 -7.15 -3.75 -7.43
CA MET A 132 -6.45 -3.68 -6.14
C MET A 132 -4.91 -3.59 -6.29
N ARG A 133 -4.33 -4.25 -7.30
CA ARG A 133 -2.88 -4.17 -7.54
C ARG A 133 -2.48 -2.82 -8.16
N GLU A 134 -3.30 -2.27 -9.03
CA GLU A 134 -3.13 -0.96 -9.63
C GLU A 134 -3.18 0.13 -8.55
N GLU A 135 -4.26 0.16 -7.77
CA GLU A 135 -4.47 1.17 -6.72
C GLU A 135 -3.44 1.08 -5.58
N LEU A 136 -2.96 -0.12 -5.24
CA LEU A 136 -1.82 -0.27 -4.32
C LEU A 136 -0.55 0.36 -4.88
N GLY A 137 -0.37 0.32 -6.20
CA GLY A 137 0.69 1.01 -6.91
C GLY A 137 0.54 2.52 -6.84
N ASP A 138 -0.67 3.06 -6.99
CA ASP A 138 -0.91 4.50 -6.95
C ASP A 138 -0.80 5.07 -5.54
N VAL A 139 -1.26 4.35 -4.51
CA VAL A 139 -0.95 4.70 -3.11
C VAL A 139 0.56 4.68 -2.84
N LEU A 140 1.29 3.70 -3.39
CA LEU A 140 2.76 3.66 -3.28
C LEU A 140 3.41 4.84 -4.03
N LEU A 141 2.89 5.21 -5.20
CA LEU A 141 3.33 6.37 -5.97
C LEU A 141 3.23 7.64 -5.12
N GLN A 142 2.12 7.84 -4.40
CA GLN A 142 1.97 8.99 -3.49
C GLN A 142 3.03 9.00 -2.39
N VAL A 143 3.33 7.85 -1.76
CA VAL A 143 4.39 7.74 -0.75
C VAL A 143 5.75 8.13 -1.34
N LEU A 144 6.09 7.64 -2.53
CA LEU A 144 7.34 7.97 -3.22
C LEU A 144 7.42 9.46 -3.57
N PHE A 145 6.33 10.06 -4.04
CA PHE A 145 6.25 11.47 -4.37
C PHE A 145 6.50 12.36 -3.14
N HIS A 146 5.77 12.09 -2.05
CA HIS A 146 5.91 12.86 -0.81
C HIS A 146 7.32 12.70 -0.22
N ALA A 147 7.89 11.49 -0.23
CA ALA A 147 9.27 11.28 0.23
C ALA A 147 10.30 12.00 -0.66
N ARG A 148 10.09 12.05 -1.98
CA ARG A 148 11.01 12.74 -2.88
C ARG A 148 10.93 14.26 -2.78
N ILE A 149 9.74 14.82 -2.54
CA ILE A 149 9.54 16.25 -2.22
C ILE A 149 10.20 16.59 -0.88
N ALA A 150 10.00 15.75 0.15
CA ALA A 150 10.59 15.98 1.47
C ALA A 150 12.13 15.98 1.42
N ALA A 151 12.74 15.18 0.54
CA ALA A 151 14.19 15.16 0.35
C ALA A 151 14.75 16.49 -0.21
N GLU A 152 13.89 17.36 -0.76
CA GLU A 152 14.24 18.69 -1.30
C GLU A 152 14.08 19.80 -0.25
N ASP A 153 13.52 19.50 0.92
CA ASP A 153 13.31 20.49 1.97
C ASP A 153 14.67 21.00 2.50
N PRO A 154 14.89 22.33 2.55
CA PRO A 154 16.18 22.89 2.97
C PRO A 154 16.42 22.82 4.48
N ASP A 155 15.36 22.71 5.28
CA ASP A 155 15.41 22.86 6.73
C ASP A 155 15.30 21.50 7.45
N ASP A 156 14.46 20.59 6.95
CA ASP A 156 14.20 19.27 7.56
C ASP A 156 14.02 18.17 6.49
N PRO A 157 15.08 17.83 5.71
CA PRO A 157 14.97 16.84 4.66
C PRO A 157 14.90 15.40 5.20
N PHE A 158 14.02 14.61 4.60
CA PHE A 158 14.01 13.15 4.76
C PHE A 158 13.70 12.47 3.43
N THR A 159 14.16 11.24 3.25
CA THR A 159 13.97 10.45 2.02
C THR A 159 13.06 9.25 2.27
N ILE A 160 12.83 8.47 1.21
CA ILE A 160 12.10 7.21 1.31
C ILE A 160 12.79 6.20 2.25
N ASP A 161 14.12 6.29 2.40
CA ASP A 161 14.88 5.41 3.27
C ASP A 161 14.62 5.73 4.74
N GLU A 162 14.56 7.00 5.14
CA GLU A 162 14.14 7.40 6.49
C GLU A 162 12.68 6.98 6.77
N VAL A 163 11.76 7.18 5.81
CA VAL A 163 10.36 6.73 5.94
C VAL A 163 10.29 5.21 6.17
N ALA A 164 11.06 4.43 5.40
CA ALA A 164 11.11 2.98 5.54
C ALA A 164 11.79 2.55 6.85
N ALA A 165 12.88 3.20 7.25
CA ALA A 165 13.60 2.93 8.49
C ALA A 165 12.73 3.19 9.73
N ASP A 166 11.98 4.30 9.74
CA ASP A 166 11.02 4.62 10.79
C ASP A 166 9.87 3.62 10.84
N LEU A 167 9.37 3.20 9.68
CA LEU A 167 8.36 2.14 9.60
C LEU A 167 8.90 0.82 10.17
N VAL A 168 10.09 0.40 9.77
CA VAL A 168 10.73 -0.84 10.25
C VAL A 168 10.96 -0.77 11.75
N THR A 169 11.56 0.31 12.25
CA THR A 169 11.81 0.52 13.69
C THR A 169 10.52 0.42 14.49
N LYS A 170 9.45 1.07 14.03
CA LYS A 170 8.11 1.02 14.63
C LYS A 170 7.51 -0.39 14.58
N LEU A 171 7.60 -1.09 13.44
CA LEU A 171 7.05 -2.44 13.30
C LEU A 171 7.80 -3.45 14.18
N VAL A 172 9.13 -3.40 14.19
CA VAL A 172 9.97 -4.27 15.02
C VAL A 172 9.74 -3.98 16.51
N GLY A 173 9.78 -2.70 16.90
CA GLY A 173 9.58 -2.27 18.29
C GLY A 173 8.21 -2.64 18.85
N ARG A 174 7.17 -2.69 18.00
CA ARG A 174 5.80 -3.07 18.40
C ARG A 174 5.45 -4.54 18.20
N HIS A 175 6.38 -5.36 17.73
CA HIS A 175 6.25 -6.81 17.65
C HIS A 175 7.41 -7.54 18.35
N PRO A 176 7.67 -7.28 19.64
CA PRO A 176 8.73 -7.98 20.37
C PRO A 176 8.53 -9.50 20.37
N HIS A 177 7.29 -9.98 20.33
CA HIS A 177 7.01 -11.41 20.20
C HIS A 177 7.54 -12.05 18.93
N VAL A 178 7.71 -11.29 17.84
CA VAL A 178 8.29 -11.78 16.58
C VAL A 178 9.80 -11.59 16.57
N PHE A 179 10.30 -10.41 17.00
CA PHE A 179 11.68 -9.99 16.74
C PHE A 179 12.62 -10.01 17.96
N ALA A 180 12.10 -10.18 19.18
CA ALA A 180 12.87 -10.14 20.43
C ALA A 180 12.80 -11.46 21.23
N GLY A 181 12.52 -12.59 20.58
CA GLY A 181 12.55 -13.91 21.21
C GLY A 181 11.26 -14.31 21.95
N GLY A 182 10.15 -13.61 21.70
CA GLY A 182 8.84 -13.89 22.28
C GLY A 182 8.36 -12.80 23.25
N ASP A 183 7.04 -12.65 23.38
CA ASP A 183 6.39 -11.84 24.41
C ASP A 183 5.25 -12.70 25.00
N PRO A 184 5.36 -13.17 26.26
CA PRO A 184 4.34 -14.03 26.86
C PRO A 184 2.98 -13.34 27.00
N ASP A 185 2.94 -12.01 26.93
CA ASP A 185 1.71 -11.22 26.96
C ASP A 185 0.91 -11.33 25.66
N VAL A 186 1.53 -11.79 24.56
CA VAL A 186 0.90 -11.94 23.24
C VAL A 186 0.61 -13.40 22.94
N ARG A 187 -0.68 -13.75 22.87
CA ARG A 187 -1.17 -15.13 22.65
C ARG A 187 -2.13 -15.25 21.47
N ASP A 188 -2.76 -14.15 21.10
CA ASP A 188 -3.77 -14.05 20.04
C ASP A 188 -3.84 -12.62 19.49
N ALA A 189 -4.70 -12.39 18.49
CA ALA A 189 -4.84 -11.07 17.87
C ALA A 189 -5.31 -9.99 18.85
N THR A 190 -6.17 -10.35 19.81
CA THR A 190 -6.70 -9.42 20.82
C THR A 190 -5.60 -8.93 21.75
N THR A 191 -4.83 -9.86 22.32
CA THR A 191 -3.69 -9.56 23.20
C THR A 191 -2.58 -8.81 22.45
N GLN A 192 -2.33 -9.14 21.17
CA GLN A 192 -1.42 -8.35 20.33
C GLN A 192 -1.91 -6.90 20.14
N GLN A 193 -3.21 -6.70 19.90
CA GLN A 193 -3.79 -5.37 19.74
C GLN A 193 -3.69 -4.53 21.04
N HIS A 194 -3.86 -5.16 22.20
CA HIS A 194 -3.62 -4.52 23.49
C HIS A 194 -2.16 -4.12 23.65
N ARG A 195 -1.24 -5.06 23.42
CA ARG A 195 0.21 -4.84 23.55
C ARG A 195 0.72 -3.74 22.63
N TRP A 196 0.24 -3.73 21.38
CA TRP A 196 0.54 -2.68 20.40
C TRP A 196 0.14 -1.28 20.89
N GLU A 197 -1.02 -1.16 21.53
CA GLU A 197 -1.50 0.14 22.03
C GLU A 197 -0.74 0.57 23.29
N GLU A 198 -0.36 -0.35 24.18
CA GLU A 198 0.52 -0.06 25.33
C GLU A 198 1.85 0.56 24.87
N LEU A 199 2.53 -0.10 23.92
CA LEU A 199 3.80 0.38 23.37
C LEU A 199 3.64 1.75 22.69
N LYS A 200 2.51 1.96 21.99
CA LYS A 200 2.19 3.25 21.38
C LYS A 200 2.00 4.38 22.41
N GLN A 201 1.48 4.10 23.60
CA GLN A 201 1.32 5.10 24.65
C GLN A 201 2.66 5.51 25.25
N VAL A 202 3.56 4.54 25.49
CA VAL A 202 4.91 4.79 26.00
C VAL A 202 5.71 5.66 25.03
N GLU A 203 5.63 5.40 23.72
CA GLU A 203 6.36 6.15 22.70
C GLU A 203 5.90 7.61 22.54
N LYS A 204 4.59 7.88 22.66
CA LYS A 204 4.02 9.15 22.17
C LYS A 204 3.77 10.22 23.22
N GLN A 205 4.09 9.99 24.50
CA GLN A 205 3.88 10.92 25.64
C GLN A 205 2.70 11.89 25.45
N ARG A 206 1.51 11.35 25.16
CA ARG A 206 0.36 12.15 24.72
C ARG A 206 -0.21 12.94 25.89
N GLU A 207 -0.58 14.20 25.64
CA GLU A 207 -1.26 15.04 26.63
C GLU A 207 -2.76 14.74 26.66
N SER A 208 -3.34 14.36 25.53
CA SER A 208 -4.75 13.98 25.38
C SER A 208 -4.94 12.56 24.85
N SER A 209 -6.00 11.89 25.31
CA SER A 209 -6.42 10.59 24.77
C SER A 209 -6.80 10.65 23.29
N LEU A 210 -7.14 11.84 22.80
CA LEU A 210 -7.54 12.12 21.42
C LEU A 210 -6.35 12.49 20.51
N ASP A 211 -5.14 12.62 21.05
CA ASP A 211 -3.97 13.00 20.26
C ASP A 211 -3.67 11.99 19.14
N GLY A 212 -3.46 12.53 17.93
CA GLY A 212 -3.22 11.77 16.72
C GLY A 212 -4.47 11.08 16.13
N VAL A 213 -5.68 11.51 16.51
CA VAL A 213 -6.88 11.24 15.71
C VAL A 213 -6.86 12.17 14.49
N ALA A 214 -6.90 11.61 13.29
CA ALA A 214 -6.93 12.42 12.08
C ALA A 214 -8.34 12.98 11.87
N THR A 215 -8.49 14.29 11.99
CA THR A 215 -9.78 14.99 11.89
C THR A 215 -10.28 15.16 10.46
N GLY A 216 -9.43 14.94 9.45
CA GLY A 216 -9.79 14.99 8.03
C GLY A 216 -10.46 13.71 7.50
N GLN A 217 -10.67 12.69 8.35
CA GLN A 217 -11.38 11.47 7.98
C GLN A 217 -12.90 11.74 7.80
N PRO A 218 -13.64 10.86 7.11
CA PRO A 218 -15.10 10.90 7.07
C PRO A 218 -15.73 11.02 8.45
N ALA A 219 -16.91 11.65 8.53
CA ALA A 219 -17.54 11.97 9.80
C ALA A 219 -17.85 10.73 10.66
N ILE A 220 -18.27 9.62 10.05
CA ILE A 220 -18.59 8.38 10.78
C ILE A 220 -17.30 7.71 11.27
N ALA A 221 -16.29 7.58 10.42
CA ALA A 221 -14.95 7.12 10.83
C ALA A 221 -14.34 7.98 11.96
N LEU A 222 -14.45 9.31 11.86
CA LEU A 222 -13.98 10.25 12.87
C LEU A 222 -14.71 10.05 14.20
N ALA A 223 -16.05 10.05 14.19
CA ALA A 223 -16.86 9.83 15.38
C ALA A 223 -16.55 8.47 16.02
N ALA A 224 -16.48 7.39 15.24
CA ALA A 224 -16.10 6.08 15.71
C ALA A 224 -14.70 6.08 16.35
N LYS A 225 -13.74 6.81 15.76
CA LYS A 225 -12.38 6.91 16.30
C LYS A 225 -12.33 7.67 17.62
N LEU A 226 -13.09 8.76 17.73
CA LEU A 226 -13.21 9.55 18.95
C LEU A 226 -13.84 8.72 20.07
N VAL A 227 -14.97 8.06 19.81
CA VAL A 227 -15.64 7.15 20.76
C VAL A 227 -14.67 6.08 21.25
N GLN A 228 -13.98 5.40 20.32
CA GLN A 228 -13.01 4.37 20.65
C GLN A 228 -11.88 4.89 21.56
N ARG A 229 -11.34 6.08 21.28
CA ARG A 229 -10.21 6.66 22.05
C ARG A 229 -10.68 7.15 23.42
N ALA A 230 -11.80 7.85 23.49
CA ALA A 230 -12.32 8.43 24.72
C ALA A 230 -12.75 7.35 25.72
N THR A 231 -13.55 6.38 25.29
CA THR A 231 -14.02 5.29 26.18
C THR A 231 -12.88 4.39 26.64
N ARG A 232 -11.87 4.15 25.79
CA ARG A 232 -10.65 3.44 26.19
C ARG A 232 -9.87 4.18 27.27
N ALA A 233 -9.89 5.51 27.27
CA ALA A 233 -9.30 6.33 28.33
C ALA A 233 -10.16 6.41 29.60
N GLY A 234 -11.29 5.69 29.64
CA GLY A 234 -12.20 5.65 30.78
C GLY A 234 -13.27 6.74 30.76
N LEU A 235 -13.48 7.46 29.64
CA LEU A 235 -14.60 8.38 29.52
C LEU A 235 -15.92 7.60 29.68
N PRO A 236 -16.75 7.94 30.68
CA PRO A 236 -18.08 7.36 30.85
C PRO A 236 -18.96 7.58 29.61
N VAL A 237 -19.75 6.56 29.25
CA VAL A 237 -20.58 6.57 28.03
C VAL A 237 -21.69 7.63 28.06
N ASP A 238 -22.15 8.00 29.26
CA ASP A 238 -23.14 9.06 29.51
C ASP A 238 -22.58 10.48 29.31
N LEU A 239 -21.27 10.61 29.06
CA LEU A 239 -20.66 11.88 28.65
C LEU A 239 -20.48 12.00 27.13
N LEU A 240 -20.90 10.99 26.36
CA LEU A 240 -20.91 11.10 24.91
C LEU A 240 -21.96 12.14 24.46
N PRO A 241 -21.77 12.79 23.30
CA PRO A 241 -22.77 13.71 22.74
C PRO A 241 -24.16 13.08 22.67
N GLU A 242 -25.13 13.70 23.35
CA GLU A 242 -26.55 13.35 23.34
C GLU A 242 -27.37 14.56 22.88
N GLY A 243 -28.42 14.31 22.11
CA GLY A 243 -29.31 15.34 21.61
C GLY A 243 -30.30 14.81 20.58
N ASP A 244 -31.28 15.65 20.24
CA ASP A 244 -32.35 15.33 19.30
C ASP A 244 -32.05 15.85 17.88
N ASP A 245 -30.90 16.49 17.67
CA ASP A 245 -30.47 16.94 16.35
C ASP A 245 -29.82 15.80 15.56
N THR A 246 -29.77 15.98 14.23
CA THR A 246 -29.23 14.96 13.33
C THR A 246 -27.78 14.61 13.64
N GLY A 247 -26.95 15.61 14.01
CA GLY A 247 -25.52 15.39 14.25
C GLY A 247 -25.29 14.54 15.49
N THR A 248 -25.96 14.86 16.59
CA THR A 248 -25.90 14.07 17.84
C THR A 248 -26.51 12.68 17.67
N THR A 249 -27.61 12.56 16.92
CA THR A 249 -28.20 11.25 16.59
C THR A 249 -27.23 10.36 15.81
N LEU A 250 -26.59 10.89 14.76
CA LEU A 250 -25.60 10.14 13.98
C LEU A 250 -24.38 9.75 14.82
N PHE A 251 -23.91 10.65 15.70
CA PHE A 251 -22.83 10.35 16.63
C PHE A 251 -23.22 9.21 17.59
N ALA A 252 -24.42 9.26 18.16
CA ALA A 252 -24.91 8.23 19.09
C ALA A 252 -25.03 6.86 18.41
N VAL A 253 -25.60 6.79 17.19
CA VAL A 253 -25.67 5.53 16.41
C VAL A 253 -24.28 4.99 16.11
N THR A 254 -23.36 5.87 15.71
CA THR A 254 -21.95 5.53 15.47
C THR A 254 -21.29 4.98 16.74
N ALA A 255 -21.56 5.60 17.89
CA ALA A 255 -21.01 5.17 19.17
C ALA A 255 -21.52 3.77 19.56
N VAL A 256 -22.81 3.50 19.41
CA VAL A 256 -23.41 2.19 19.70
C VAL A 256 -22.79 1.09 18.83
N SER A 257 -22.71 1.29 17.52
CA SER A 257 -22.07 0.33 16.60
C SER A 257 -20.60 0.13 16.98
N LYS A 258 -19.86 1.22 17.23
CA LYS A 258 -18.42 1.11 17.54
C LYS A 258 -18.14 0.39 18.86
N LEU A 259 -18.93 0.67 19.89
CA LEU A 259 -18.80 0.00 21.19
C LEU A 259 -19.20 -1.47 21.15
N SER A 260 -20.00 -1.86 20.15
CA SER A 260 -20.34 -3.26 19.85
C SER A 260 -19.23 -4.00 19.08
N GLY A 261 -18.14 -3.33 18.74
CA GLY A 261 -16.99 -3.91 18.04
C GLY A 261 -17.06 -3.83 16.52
N GLU A 262 -18.06 -3.14 15.96
CA GLU A 262 -18.26 -3.00 14.52
C GLU A 262 -17.45 -1.83 13.91
N ASP A 263 -17.52 -1.72 12.58
CA ASP A 263 -17.00 -0.59 11.82
C ASP A 263 -18.15 0.19 11.12
N PRO A 264 -18.72 1.22 11.78
CA PRO A 264 -19.90 1.91 11.27
C PRO A 264 -19.64 2.65 9.95
N GLU A 265 -18.41 3.04 9.63
CA GLU A 265 -18.08 3.67 8.34
C GLU A 265 -18.24 2.64 7.21
N THR A 266 -17.60 1.49 7.35
CA THR A 266 -17.67 0.40 6.36
C THR A 266 -19.10 -0.13 6.21
N GLU A 267 -19.82 -0.33 7.30
CA GLU A 267 -21.21 -0.80 7.27
C GLU A 267 -22.13 0.19 6.54
N LEU A 268 -22.03 1.49 6.83
CA LEU A 268 -22.85 2.49 6.16
C LEU A 268 -22.51 2.60 4.67
N ARG A 269 -21.21 2.51 4.31
CA ARG A 269 -20.76 2.47 2.91
C ARG A 269 -21.33 1.27 2.18
N ALA A 270 -21.30 0.07 2.79
CA ALA A 270 -21.87 -1.14 2.19
C ALA A 270 -23.37 -0.97 1.89
N VAL A 271 -24.13 -0.40 2.83
CA VAL A 271 -25.56 -0.09 2.63
C VAL A 271 -25.76 0.91 1.49
N ALA A 272 -24.96 1.98 1.44
CA ALA A 272 -25.05 2.99 0.39
C ALA A 272 -24.72 2.42 -1.01
N ARG A 273 -23.67 1.60 -1.12
CA ARG A 273 -23.30 0.88 -2.36
C ARG A 273 -24.41 -0.07 -2.80
N ALA A 274 -24.95 -0.86 -1.88
CA ALA A 274 -26.06 -1.78 -2.17
C ALA A 274 -27.30 -1.02 -2.66
N PHE A 275 -27.65 0.10 -2.03
CA PHE A 275 -28.74 0.96 -2.47
C PHE A 275 -28.50 1.52 -3.88
N ALA A 276 -27.31 2.07 -4.15
CA ALA A 276 -26.96 2.57 -5.48
C ALA A 276 -27.03 1.47 -6.56
N SER A 277 -26.58 0.26 -6.24
CA SER A 277 -26.69 -0.91 -7.14
C SER A 277 -28.15 -1.27 -7.45
N ARG A 278 -29.04 -1.21 -6.45
CA ARG A 278 -30.48 -1.45 -6.64
C ARG A 278 -31.13 -0.40 -7.53
N VAL A 279 -30.80 0.88 -7.31
CA VAL A 279 -31.24 1.99 -8.17
C VAL A 279 -30.81 1.74 -9.61
N ARG A 280 -29.51 1.48 -9.86
CA ARG A 280 -28.98 1.20 -11.21
C ARG A 280 -29.66 -0.01 -11.85
N THR A 281 -29.98 -1.04 -11.07
CA THR A 281 -30.67 -2.24 -11.54
C THR A 281 -32.10 -1.94 -11.97
N ALA A 282 -32.85 -1.19 -11.16
CA ALA A 282 -34.21 -0.79 -11.47
C ALA A 282 -34.26 0.09 -12.74
N GLU A 283 -33.34 1.05 -12.87
CA GLU A 283 -33.25 1.87 -14.08
C GLU A 283 -32.92 1.04 -15.34
N ARG A 284 -32.01 0.05 -15.25
CA ARG A 284 -31.72 -0.85 -16.37
C ARG A 284 -32.95 -1.65 -16.78
N SER A 285 -33.72 -2.15 -15.79
CA SER A 285 -34.98 -2.86 -16.03
C SER A 285 -36.00 -1.97 -16.75
N ALA A 286 -36.19 -0.73 -16.29
CA ALA A 286 -37.11 0.23 -16.90
C ALA A 286 -36.66 0.67 -18.31
N ARG A 287 -35.36 0.88 -18.53
CA ARG A 287 -34.81 1.16 -19.87
C ARG A 287 -35.08 0.03 -20.85
N ALA A 288 -35.02 -1.23 -20.39
CA ALA A 288 -35.34 -2.39 -21.22
C ALA A 288 -36.81 -2.44 -21.65
N THR A 289 -37.72 -1.79 -20.92
CA THR A 289 -39.13 -1.63 -21.29
C THR A 289 -39.44 -0.31 -22.01
N GLY A 290 -38.41 0.43 -22.41
CA GLY A 290 -38.54 1.69 -23.15
C GLY A 290 -38.84 2.92 -22.28
N LEU A 291 -38.77 2.80 -20.95
CA LEU A 291 -38.97 3.92 -20.05
C LEU A 291 -37.65 4.67 -19.82
N THR A 292 -37.69 6.00 -19.99
CA THR A 292 -36.54 6.89 -19.76
C THR A 292 -36.72 7.79 -18.54
N THR A 293 -37.95 7.95 -18.06
CA THR A 293 -38.31 8.61 -16.80
C THR A 293 -39.22 7.68 -16.00
N LEU A 294 -38.98 7.58 -14.69
CA LEU A 294 -39.74 6.69 -13.79
C LEU A 294 -40.65 7.49 -12.88
N THR A 295 -41.93 7.15 -12.86
CA THR A 295 -42.87 7.55 -11.80
C THR A 295 -42.67 6.69 -10.54
N PRO A 296 -43.23 7.06 -9.38
CA PRO A 296 -43.19 6.20 -8.18
C PRO A 296 -43.71 4.77 -8.43
N THR A 297 -44.74 4.61 -9.27
CA THR A 297 -45.28 3.29 -9.65
C THR A 297 -44.29 2.49 -10.49
N ASP A 298 -43.59 3.14 -11.43
CA ASP A 298 -42.57 2.48 -12.24
C ASP A 298 -41.40 2.03 -11.37
N TRP A 299 -40.97 2.87 -10.42
CA TRP A 299 -39.96 2.49 -9.44
C TRP A 299 -40.36 1.23 -8.68
N HIS A 300 -41.57 1.17 -8.12
CA HIS A 300 -42.06 -0.02 -7.43
C HIS A 300 -42.11 -1.26 -8.34
N THR A 301 -42.47 -1.09 -9.62
CA THR A 301 -42.58 -2.18 -10.60
C THR A 301 -41.21 -2.75 -10.98
N HIS A 302 -40.21 -1.89 -11.16
CA HIS A 302 -38.86 -2.26 -11.60
C HIS A 302 -37.87 -2.48 -10.46
N TRP A 303 -38.26 -2.23 -9.20
CA TRP A 303 -37.38 -2.37 -8.05
C TRP A 303 -36.94 -3.83 -7.85
N PRO A 304 -35.63 -4.11 -7.70
CA PRO A 304 -35.18 -5.47 -7.43
C PRO A 304 -35.65 -5.94 -6.05
N THR A 305 -36.23 -7.15 -6.01
CA THR A 305 -36.52 -7.85 -4.77
C THR A 305 -35.23 -8.14 -4.00
N PRO A 306 -35.28 -8.13 -2.66
CA PRO A 306 -34.14 -8.49 -1.81
C PRO A 306 -33.60 -9.89 -2.12
#